data_AF-A0AAV8X5L0-F1
#
_entry.id   AF-A0AAV8X5L0-F1
#
_cell.length_a   1.000
_cell.length_b   1.000
_cell.length_c   1.000
_cell.angle_alpha   90.00
_cell.angle_beta   90.00
_cell.angle_gamma   90.00
#
_symmetry.space_group_name_H-M   'P 1'
#
loop_
_entity.id
_entity.type
_entity.pdbx_description
1 polymer ?
#
loop_
_entity_poly.entity_id
_entity_poly.type
_entity_poly.pdbx_seq_one_letter_code
_entity_poly.pdbx_strand_id
1 'polypeptide(L)'
;MKGIAFTGDALLIRGCGRTDFQEGSPETLYHSVHNKIFTLPESTLLYPAHDYKGMTVTSVEEEKRLNPRLTKSVKEFIELMNNLNLSYPKQIGE
;
A
#
# COMPACT_ATOMS: atom_id res chain seq x y z
N MET A 1 -8.20 22.65 -4.53
CA MET A 1 -7.15 22.42 -3.51
C MET A 1 -6.63 21.00 -3.67
N LYS A 2 -5.33 20.77 -3.54
CA LYS A 2 -4.78 19.40 -3.45
C LYS A 2 -5.28 18.77 -2.14
N GLY A 3 -5.91 17.60 -2.20
CA GLY A 3 -6.29 16.83 -1.02
C GLY A 3 -5.06 16.21 -0.36
N ILE A 4 -5.20 15.83 0.91
CA ILE A 4 -4.19 15.06 1.66
C ILE A 4 -4.90 13.82 2.23
N ALA A 5 -4.28 12.65 2.10
CA ALA A 5 -4.71 11.44 2.76
C ALA A 5 -3.54 10.78 3.50
N PHE A 6 -3.80 10.36 4.73
CA PHE A 6 -2.87 9.55 5.52
C PHE A 6 -3.25 8.09 5.32
N THR A 7 -2.37 7.30 4.71
CA THR A 7 -2.71 5.96 4.19
C THR A 7 -2.35 4.82 5.14
N GLY A 8 -1.75 5.13 6.29
CA GLY A 8 -1.23 4.11 7.19
C GLY A 8 -0.25 3.18 6.45
N ASP A 9 -0.40 1.88 6.67
CA ASP A 9 0.30 0.85 5.91
C ASP A 9 -0.52 0.26 4.76
N ALA A 10 -1.74 0.76 4.50
CA ALA A 10 -2.54 0.26 3.38
C ALA A 10 -1.87 0.59 2.03
N LEU A 11 -1.30 1.79 1.92
CA LEU A 11 -0.47 2.19 0.79
C LEU A 11 0.80 2.82 1.33
N LEU A 12 1.94 2.34 0.81
CA LEU A 12 3.28 2.90 1.04
C LEU A 12 3.79 3.50 -0.28
N ILE A 13 4.83 4.34 -0.21
CA ILE A 13 5.45 4.91 -1.41
C ILE A 13 6.07 3.77 -2.23
N ARG A 14 5.54 3.52 -3.43
CA ARG A 14 5.91 2.39 -4.30
C ARG A 14 5.79 1.02 -3.61
N GLY A 15 4.84 0.87 -2.70
CA GLY A 15 4.59 -0.39 -2.01
C GLY A 15 3.26 -0.44 -1.27
N CYS A 16 3.15 -1.39 -0.35
CA CYS A 16 2.06 -1.54 0.60
C CYS A 16 2.58 -2.34 1.80
N GLY A 17 1.84 -2.28 2.92
CA GLY A 17 2.08 -3.11 4.09
C GLY A 17 1.93 -4.61 3.80
N ARG A 18 2.43 -5.43 4.72
CA ARG A 18 2.27 -6.89 4.68
C ARG A 18 0.82 -7.27 5.04
N THR A 19 0.39 -8.47 4.63
CA THR A 19 -0.99 -8.95 4.81
C THR A 19 -1.07 -10.35 5.42
N ASP A 20 0.03 -10.87 5.95
CA ASP A 20 0.18 -12.22 6.49
C ASP A 20 0.12 -12.28 8.03
N PHE A 21 -0.17 -11.15 8.68
CA PHE A 21 -0.37 -10.99 10.12
C PHE A 21 -1.61 -10.13 10.39
N GLN A 22 -2.04 -10.08 11.66
CA GLN A 22 -3.16 -9.24 12.13
C GLN A 22 -4.46 -9.45 11.33
N GLU A 23 -4.73 -10.71 10.96
CA GLU A 23 -5.89 -11.10 10.14
C GLU A 23 -5.94 -10.38 8.78
N GLY A 24 -4.77 -9.97 8.28
CA GLY A 24 -4.62 -9.32 6.99
C GLY A 24 -5.08 -10.20 5.82
N SER A 25 -5.57 -9.54 4.76
CA SER A 25 -5.94 -10.19 3.50
C SER A 25 -5.43 -9.36 2.32
N PRO A 26 -4.63 -9.95 1.41
CA PRO A 26 -4.18 -9.24 0.21
C PRO A 26 -5.35 -8.82 -0.69
N GLU A 27 -6.39 -9.65 -0.80
CA GLU A 27 -7.58 -9.31 -1.57
C GLU A 27 -8.29 -8.08 -0.98
N THR A 28 -8.51 -8.07 0.33
CA THR A 28 -9.13 -6.94 1.04
C THR A 28 -8.29 -5.68 0.92
N LEU A 29 -6.98 -5.79 1.04
CA LEU A 29 -6.06 -4.66 0.88
C LEU A 29 -6.14 -4.07 -0.54
N TYR A 30 -6.07 -4.93 -1.56
CA TYR A 30 -6.16 -4.52 -2.96
C TYR A 30 -7.45 -3.73 -3.22
N HIS A 31 -8.60 -4.27 -2.83
CA HIS A 31 -9.88 -3.59 -3.00
C HIS A 31 -9.99 -2.32 -2.18
N SER A 32 -9.43 -2.28 -0.98
CA SER A 32 -9.41 -1.06 -0.15
C SER A 32 -8.65 0.07 -0.85
N VAL A 33 -7.45 -0.20 -1.37
CA VAL A 33 -6.67 0.81 -2.09
C VAL A 33 -7.40 1.25 -3.36
N HIS A 34 -7.86 0.30 -4.19
CA HIS A 34 -8.49 0.62 -5.48
C HIS A 34 -9.81 1.36 -5.33
N ASN A 35 -10.63 1.02 -4.33
CA ASN A 35 -11.96 1.60 -4.17
C ASN A 35 -11.98 2.87 -3.29
N LYS A 36 -10.98 3.09 -2.43
CA LYS A 36 -10.96 4.21 -1.47
C LYS A 36 -9.85 5.22 -1.72
N ILE A 37 -8.65 4.78 -2.08
CA ILE A 37 -7.48 5.66 -2.24
C ILE A 37 -7.34 6.08 -3.70
N PHE A 38 -7.41 5.13 -4.63
CA PHE A 38 -7.29 5.40 -6.07
C PHE A 38 -8.53 6.07 -6.67
N THR A 39 -9.61 6.21 -5.93
CA THR A 39 -10.78 7.01 -6.32
C THR A 39 -10.64 8.50 -5.96
N LEU A 40 -9.63 8.87 -5.18
CA LEU A 40 -9.33 10.27 -4.87
C LEU A 40 -8.77 11.00 -6.10
N PRO A 41 -8.84 12.35 -6.14
CA PRO A 41 -8.21 13.14 -7.21
C PRO A 41 -6.73 12.79 -7.36
N GLU A 42 -6.24 12.72 -8.59
CA GLU A 42 -4.86 12.33 -8.92
C GLU A 42 -3.80 13.19 -8.19
N SER A 43 -4.10 14.48 -8.00
CA SER A 43 -3.24 15.43 -7.31
C SER A 43 -3.22 15.31 -5.77
N THR A 44 -4.00 14.37 -5.21
CA THR A 44 -4.05 14.10 -3.76
C THR A 44 -2.72 13.55 -3.28
N LEU A 45 -2.15 14.18 -2.26
CA LEU A 45 -0.92 13.73 -1.62
C LEU A 45 -1.21 12.58 -0.65
N LEU A 46 -0.39 11.54 -0.70
CA LEU A 46 -0.49 10.35 0.14
C LEU A 46 0.70 10.32 1.10
N TYR A 47 0.40 10.32 2.40
CA TYR A 47 1.38 10.24 3.48
C TYR A 47 1.25 8.87 4.18
N PRO A 48 2.20 7.95 3.98
CA PRO A 48 2.17 6.64 4.63
C PRO A 48 2.57 6.72 6.11
N ALA A 49 2.30 5.66 6.88
CA ALA A 49 2.82 5.53 8.24
C ALA A 49 4.32 5.19 8.26
N HIS A 50 4.81 4.50 7.24
CA HIS A 50 6.21 4.07 7.14
C HIS A 50 6.80 4.35 5.76
N ASP A 51 8.11 4.59 5.73
CA ASP A 51 8.92 4.52 4.53
C ASP A 51 10.30 3.95 4.90
N TYR A 52 10.87 3.14 4.01
CA TYR A 52 12.14 2.44 4.25
C TYR A 52 13.25 2.88 3.30
N LYS A 53 13.05 4.00 2.56
CA LYS A 53 13.95 4.54 1.54
C LYS A 53 14.22 6.05 1.69
N GLY A 54 13.71 6.69 2.74
CA GLY A 54 13.89 8.11 3.01
C GLY A 54 12.91 9.03 2.27
N MET A 55 11.82 8.48 1.72
CA MET A 55 10.77 9.24 1.04
C MET A 55 9.70 9.70 2.03
N THR A 56 9.10 10.87 1.79
CA THR A 56 8.16 11.49 2.75
C THR A 56 6.73 11.63 2.23
N VAL A 57 6.52 11.64 0.91
CA VAL A 57 5.21 11.84 0.27
C VAL A 57 5.19 11.26 -1.14
N THR A 58 4.02 10.81 -1.59
CA THR A 58 3.71 10.43 -2.98
C THR A 58 2.34 11.02 -3.36
N SER A 59 1.82 10.69 -4.53
CA SER A 59 0.49 11.10 -4.98
C SER A 59 -0.33 9.93 -5.52
N VAL A 60 -1.65 10.11 -5.61
CA VAL A 60 -2.55 9.12 -6.22
C VAL A 60 -2.13 8.84 -7.67
N GLU A 61 -1.81 9.88 -8.44
CA GLU A 61 -1.32 9.75 -9.82
C GLU A 61 -0.09 8.83 -9.91
N GLU A 62 0.91 9.10 -9.08
CA GLU A 62 2.15 8.35 -9.12
C GLU A 62 1.96 6.89 -8.73
N GLU A 63 1.18 6.60 -7.68
CA GLU A 63 0.98 5.22 -7.23
C GLU A 63 0.12 4.40 -8.17
N LYS A 64 -0.88 5.01 -8.82
CA LYS A 64 -1.65 4.35 -9.90
C LYS A 64 -0.78 3.93 -11.08
N ARG A 65 0.30 4.65 -11.35
CA ARG A 65 1.17 4.40 -12.51
C ARG A 65 2.41 3.58 -12.16
N LEU A 66 2.96 3.77 -10.96
CA LEU A 66 4.32 3.35 -10.62
C LEU A 66 4.39 2.37 -9.44
N ASN A 67 3.29 2.09 -8.73
CA ASN A 67 3.34 1.12 -7.64
C ASN A 67 3.58 -0.30 -8.20
N PRO A 68 4.71 -0.96 -7.89
CA PRO A 68 5.07 -2.24 -8.50
C PRO A 68 4.17 -3.41 -8.09
N ARG A 69 3.35 -3.23 -7.03
CA ARG A 69 2.42 -4.25 -6.54
C ARG A 69 0.99 -3.92 -6.93
N LEU A 70 0.53 -2.71 -6.60
CA LEU A 70 -0.89 -2.31 -6.71
C LEU A 70 -1.34 -1.99 -8.14
N THR A 71 -0.42 -1.93 -9.11
CA THR A 71 -0.74 -1.81 -10.55
C THR A 71 -0.95 -3.16 -11.24
N LYS A 72 -0.67 -4.27 -10.55
CA LYS A 72 -0.95 -5.62 -11.04
C LYS A 72 -2.45 -5.92 -10.98
N SER A 73 -2.89 -6.96 -11.68
CA SER A 73 -4.23 -7.51 -11.46
C SER A 73 -4.38 -8.03 -10.02
N VAL A 74 -5.61 -8.10 -9.52
CA VAL A 74 -5.88 -8.60 -8.16
C VAL A 74 -5.28 -10.00 -7.92
N LYS A 75 -5.34 -10.88 -8.93
CA LYS A 75 -4.78 -12.24 -8.84
C LYS A 75 -3.26 -12.23 -8.68
N GLU A 76 -2.56 -11.48 -9.54
CA GLU A 76 -1.11 -11.34 -9.48
C GLU A 76 -0.65 -10.64 -8.19
N PHE A 77 -1.43 -9.68 -7.69
CA PHE A 77 -1.18 -9.04 -6.40
C PHE A 77 -1.27 -10.05 -5.25
N ILE A 78 -2.36 -10.83 -5.18
CA ILE A 78 -2.55 -11.85 -4.15
C ILE A 78 -1.41 -12.88 -4.20
N GLU A 79 -1.09 -13.38 -5.38
CA GLU A 79 0.00 -14.34 -5.57
C GLU A 79 1.35 -13.75 -5.14
N LEU A 80 1.65 -12.51 -5.54
CA LEU A 80 2.88 -11.83 -5.11
C LEU A 80 2.94 -11.69 -3.59
N MET A 81 1.87 -11.18 -2.96
CA MET A 81 1.85 -10.90 -1.52
C MET A 81 1.99 -12.17 -0.68
N ASN A 82 1.37 -13.27 -1.10
CA ASN A 82 1.47 -14.57 -0.42
C ASN A 82 2.86 -15.21 -0.54
N ASN A 83 3.68 -14.76 -1.50
CA ASN A 83 5.03 -15.28 -1.74
C ASN A 83 6.14 -14.32 -1.29
N LEU A 84 5.80 -13.21 -0.61
CA LEU A 84 6.79 -12.36 0.04
C LEU A 84 7.37 -13.11 1.25
N ASN A 85 8.50 -13.79 1.06
CA ASN A 85 9.21 -14.52 2.12
C ASN A 85 9.88 -13.56 3.13
N LEU A 86 9.05 -12.84 3.89
CA LEU A 86 9.48 -11.82 4.85
C LEU A 86 9.79 -12.46 6.21
N SER A 87 10.78 -11.90 6.91
CA SER A 87 11.04 -12.28 8.30
C SER A 87 9.82 -11.98 9.19
N TYR A 88 9.69 -12.78 10.26
CA TYR A 88 8.71 -12.53 11.32
C TYR A 88 8.86 -11.09 11.88
N PRO A 89 7.78 -10.32 12.09
CA PRO A 89 7.88 -8.97 12.62
C PRO A 89 8.52 -8.95 14.03
N LYS A 90 9.54 -8.11 14.23
CA LYS A 90 10.39 -8.17 15.42
C LYS A 90 9.66 -7.88 16.74
N GLN A 91 8.66 -7.01 16.73
CA GLN A 91 8.00 -6.48 17.94
C GLN A 91 6.49 -6.77 18.01
N ILE A 92 5.96 -7.68 17.20
CA ILE A 92 4.49 -7.90 17.14
C ILE A 92 3.90 -8.53 18.40
N GLY A 93 4.73 -9.15 19.24
CA GLY A 93 4.33 -9.76 20.52
C GLY A 93 4.90 -9.05 21.75
N GLU A 94 5.50 -7.86 21.58
CA GLU A 94 5.89 -6.98 22.69
C GLU A 94 4.68 -6.19 23.19
#